data_AF-A0A6L8G9X0-F1
#
_entry.id   AF-A0A6L8G9X0-F1
#
_cell.length_a   1.000
_cell.length_b   1.000
_cell.length_c   1.000
_cell.angle_alpha   90.00
_cell.angle_beta   90.00
_cell.angle_gamma   90.00
#
_symmetry.space_group_name_H-M   'P 1'
#
loop_
_entity.id
_entity.type
_entity.pdbx_description
1 polymer ?
#
loop_
_entity_poly.entity_id
_entity_poly.type
_entity_poly.pdbx_seq_one_letter_code
_entity_poly.pdbx_strand_id
1 'polypeptide(L)'
;MPAEALTFGLVVNPIAGLGGAVGLKGTDGPGTVAEALDRGAVPRAGERVRRAFARLAERAPGTRVRAGPGELAADWLQGLDLDVRPLPSFGVSGTARDTRVATLALAGCDLVVFGGGDGTARDVTGSLGRDSAVLGIPCGVKMHSGVFAVSPEAAGAILSDLVNSPDRIGWDNDAEVMDVDEAALRFGRLAPRLFGHARVPASRRRM
;
A
#
# COMPACT_ATOMS: atom_id res chain seq x y z
N MET A 1 -10.17 -27.20 14.91
CA MET A 1 -9.06 -26.88 13.97
C MET A 1 -8.38 -25.63 14.50
N PRO A 2 -7.05 -25.58 14.64
CA PRO A 2 -6.39 -24.31 14.90
C PRO A 2 -6.77 -23.33 13.78
N ALA A 3 -7.05 -22.08 14.12
CA ALA A 3 -7.28 -21.03 13.12
C ALA A 3 -6.05 -20.98 12.20
N GLU A 4 -6.27 -20.98 10.89
CA GLU A 4 -5.19 -20.90 9.93
C GLU A 4 -4.44 -19.58 10.12
N ALA A 5 -3.11 -19.61 10.12
CA ALA A 5 -2.32 -18.42 10.42
C ALA A 5 -2.46 -17.37 9.31
N LEU A 6 -2.86 -16.16 9.70
CA LEU A 6 -3.08 -15.00 8.84
C LEU A 6 -1.87 -14.74 7.93
N THR A 7 -2.13 -14.57 6.63
CA THR A 7 -1.12 -14.30 5.61
C THR A 7 -1.36 -12.95 4.96
N PHE A 8 -0.38 -12.05 5.09
CA PHE A 8 -0.42 -10.74 4.46
C PHE A 8 0.21 -10.76 3.07
N GLY A 9 -0.44 -10.13 2.10
CA GLY A 9 0.17 -9.80 0.81
C GLY A 9 0.73 -8.38 0.85
N LEU A 10 1.98 -8.14 0.45
CA LEU A 10 2.59 -6.81 0.42
C LEU A 10 3.04 -6.42 -0.98
N VAL A 11 2.60 -5.23 -1.42
CA VAL A 11 3.08 -4.57 -2.64
C VAL A 11 3.37 -3.09 -2.38
N VAL A 12 4.43 -2.57 -2.96
CA VAL A 12 4.88 -1.18 -2.82
C VAL A 12 4.96 -0.60 -4.21
N ASN A 13 4.40 0.57 -4.42
CA ASN A 13 4.72 1.38 -5.58
C ASN A 13 6.03 2.14 -5.29
N PRO A 14 7.19 1.75 -5.88
CA PRO A 14 8.49 2.28 -5.47
C PRO A 14 8.61 3.79 -5.71
N ILE A 15 7.92 4.31 -6.73
CA ILE A 15 7.96 5.73 -7.10
C ILE A 15 6.92 6.58 -6.35
N ALA A 16 6.11 5.99 -5.47
CA ALA A 16 5.08 6.72 -4.76
C ALA A 16 5.68 7.79 -3.82
N GLY A 17 5.05 8.97 -3.83
CA GLY A 17 5.43 10.11 -2.98
C GLY A 17 6.48 11.05 -3.58
N LEU A 18 7.11 10.69 -4.71
CA LEU A 18 8.13 11.51 -5.38
C LEU A 18 7.61 12.89 -5.78
N GLY A 19 6.45 12.95 -6.46
CA GLY A 19 5.92 14.22 -6.97
C GLY A 19 5.58 15.21 -5.86
N GLY A 20 5.01 14.74 -4.75
CA GLY A 20 4.67 15.60 -3.61
C GLY A 20 5.88 16.24 -2.93
N ALA A 21 7.03 15.56 -2.92
CA ALA A 21 8.25 16.04 -2.27
C ALA A 21 8.83 17.31 -2.93
N VAL A 22 8.57 17.50 -4.22
CA VAL A 22 9.09 18.61 -5.03
C VAL A 22 7.99 19.55 -5.53
N GLY A 23 6.81 19.50 -4.90
CA GLY A 23 5.66 20.33 -5.26
C GLY A 23 5.03 19.99 -6.62
N LEU A 24 5.39 18.85 -7.22
CA LEU A 24 4.72 18.34 -8.41
C LEU A 24 3.36 17.76 -8.02
N LYS A 25 2.41 17.83 -8.95
CA LYS A 25 1.03 17.44 -8.67
C LYS A 25 0.79 15.92 -8.68
N GLY A 26 1.81 15.11 -8.99
CA GLY A 26 1.78 13.65 -9.09
C GLY A 26 3.02 13.14 -9.85
N THR A 27 3.09 11.84 -10.15
CA THR A 27 4.16 11.22 -10.97
C THR A 27 3.66 10.48 -12.21
N ASP A 28 2.37 10.58 -12.56
CA ASP A 28 1.76 9.77 -13.61
C ASP A 28 1.85 10.43 -15.01
N GLY A 29 2.61 11.51 -15.15
CA GLY A 29 2.86 12.19 -16.42
C GLY A 29 4.14 11.68 -17.11
N PRO A 30 4.23 11.78 -18.45
CA PRO A 30 5.50 11.55 -19.15
C PRO A 30 6.59 12.45 -18.57
N GLY A 31 7.70 11.86 -18.13
CA GLY A 31 8.85 12.59 -17.59
C GLY A 31 8.69 13.15 -16.16
N THR A 32 7.53 13.01 -15.50
CA THR A 32 7.36 13.60 -14.14
C THR A 32 8.18 12.90 -13.06
N VAL A 33 8.48 11.61 -13.23
CA VAL A 33 9.42 10.90 -12.34
C VAL A 33 10.83 11.43 -12.53
N ALA A 34 11.29 11.58 -13.78
CA ALA A 34 12.61 12.14 -14.08
C ALA A 34 12.75 13.56 -13.53
N GLU A 35 11.74 14.43 -13.76
CA GLU A 35 11.70 15.79 -13.22
C GLU A 35 11.74 15.80 -11.68
N ALA A 36 11.04 14.86 -11.02
CA ALA A 36 11.08 14.78 -9.56
C ALA A 36 12.48 14.44 -9.06
N LEU A 37 13.15 13.47 -9.70
CA LEU A 37 14.51 13.07 -9.36
C LEU A 37 15.52 14.18 -9.64
N ASP A 38 15.41 14.89 -10.77
CA ASP A 38 16.24 16.04 -11.12
C ASP A 38 16.10 17.19 -10.10
N ARG A 39 14.91 17.34 -9.51
CA ARG A 39 14.64 18.26 -8.40
C ARG A 39 15.09 17.73 -7.03
N GLY A 40 15.76 16.58 -6.97
CA GLY A 40 16.28 15.98 -5.76
C GLY A 40 15.24 15.22 -4.92
N ALA A 41 14.10 14.85 -5.48
CA ALA A 41 13.15 13.98 -4.79
C ALA A 41 13.77 12.59 -4.55
N VAL A 42 13.58 12.05 -3.34
CA VAL A 42 13.99 10.69 -2.99
C VAL A 42 12.75 9.83 -2.81
N PRO A 43 12.68 8.63 -3.41
CA PRO A 43 11.57 7.71 -3.18
C PRO A 43 11.48 7.35 -1.69
N ARG A 44 10.30 7.53 -1.07
CA ARG A 44 10.10 7.28 0.38
C ARG A 44 9.15 6.12 0.66
N ALA A 45 8.56 5.52 -0.37
CA ALA A 45 7.54 4.50 -0.21
C ALA A 45 8.08 3.28 0.54
N GLY A 46 9.24 2.79 0.12
CA GLY A 46 9.94 1.68 0.73
C GLY A 46 10.24 1.85 2.22
N GLU A 47 10.92 2.94 2.58
CA GLU A 47 11.24 3.25 3.99
C GLU A 47 10.00 3.34 4.88
N ARG A 48 8.90 3.89 4.36
CA ARG A 48 7.63 3.96 5.09
C ARG A 48 7.02 2.58 5.28
N VAL A 49 7.07 1.72 4.26
CA VAL A 49 6.64 0.33 4.36
C VAL A 49 7.48 -0.44 5.37
N ARG A 50 8.82 -0.28 5.32
CA ARG A 50 9.74 -0.87 6.29
C ARG A 50 9.39 -0.47 7.72
N ARG A 51 9.09 0.80 7.99
CA ARG A 51 8.65 1.27 9.33
C ARG A 51 7.39 0.57 9.82
N ALA A 52 6.39 0.40 8.95
CA ALA A 52 5.16 -0.31 9.30
C ALA A 52 5.43 -1.79 9.63
N PHE A 53 6.21 -2.48 8.78
CA PHE A 53 6.51 -3.89 8.97
C PHE A 53 7.53 -4.17 10.08
N ALA A 54 8.42 -3.24 10.40
CA ALA A 54 9.27 -3.32 11.58
C ALA A 54 8.40 -3.35 12.85
N ARG A 55 7.37 -2.50 12.92
CA ARG A 55 6.42 -2.52 14.03
C ARG A 55 5.63 -3.82 14.13
N LEU A 56 5.28 -4.41 12.99
CA LEU A 56 4.66 -5.74 12.93
C LEU A 56 5.62 -6.81 13.46
N ALA A 57 6.85 -6.87 12.95
CA ALA A 57 7.86 -7.85 13.34
C ALA A 57 8.18 -7.78 14.84
N GLU A 58 8.26 -6.58 15.43
CA GLU A 58 8.44 -6.38 16.88
C GLU A 58 7.32 -6.99 17.73
N ARG A 59 6.07 -6.94 17.25
CA ARG A 59 4.88 -7.27 18.04
C ARG A 59 4.25 -8.61 17.69
N ALA A 60 4.56 -9.14 16.52
CA ALA A 60 4.06 -10.41 15.99
C ALA A 60 5.15 -11.05 15.11
N PRO A 61 6.27 -11.48 15.71
CA PRO A 61 7.38 -12.11 14.98
C PRO A 61 6.91 -13.37 14.25
N GLY A 62 7.55 -13.67 13.13
CA GLY A 62 7.23 -14.84 12.30
C GLY A 62 5.91 -14.74 11.53
N THR A 63 5.25 -13.57 11.51
CA THR A 63 4.05 -13.34 10.70
C THR A 63 4.34 -13.64 9.22
N ARG A 64 3.41 -14.36 8.56
CA ARG A 64 3.53 -14.74 7.15
C ARG A 64 3.27 -13.56 6.23
N VAL A 65 4.21 -13.29 5.33
CA VAL A 65 4.09 -12.20 4.35
C VAL A 65 4.48 -12.69 2.96
N ARG A 66 3.54 -12.68 2.02
CA ARG A 66 3.83 -12.81 0.58
C ARG A 66 4.17 -11.43 0.03
N ALA A 67 5.35 -11.26 -0.56
CA ALA A 67 5.87 -9.94 -0.92
C ALA A 67 6.16 -9.83 -2.42
N GLY A 68 5.78 -8.71 -3.04
CA GLY A 68 6.29 -8.33 -4.37
C GLY A 68 7.82 -8.42 -4.47
N PRO A 69 8.38 -8.78 -5.63
CA PRO A 69 9.82 -9.01 -5.77
C PRO A 69 10.61 -7.70 -5.69
N GLY A 70 11.82 -7.75 -5.11
CA GLY A 70 12.73 -6.61 -5.03
C GLY A 70 12.12 -5.39 -4.32
N GLU A 71 12.30 -4.21 -4.91
CA GLU A 71 11.76 -2.94 -4.40
C GLU A 71 10.22 -2.88 -4.35
N LEU A 72 9.51 -3.79 -5.05
CA LEU A 72 8.06 -3.89 -4.95
C LEU A 72 7.59 -4.43 -3.59
N ALA A 73 8.46 -4.99 -2.75
CA ALA A 73 8.21 -5.21 -1.32
C ALA A 73 9.37 -5.92 -0.62
N ALA A 74 9.86 -7.02 -1.19
CA ALA A 74 10.72 -8.00 -0.51
C ALA A 74 11.99 -7.37 0.08
N ASP A 75 12.62 -6.43 -0.63
CA ASP A 75 13.86 -5.78 -0.18
C ASP A 75 13.66 -4.99 1.12
N TRP A 76 12.47 -4.41 1.31
CA TRP A 76 12.13 -3.59 2.47
C TRP A 76 11.92 -4.41 3.75
N LEU A 77 11.64 -5.71 3.59
CA LEU A 77 11.40 -6.64 4.70
C LEU A 77 12.67 -7.37 5.17
N GLN A 78 13.80 -7.20 4.48
CA GLN A 78 15.05 -7.86 4.84
C GLN A 78 15.47 -7.54 6.28
N GLY A 79 15.86 -8.58 7.02
CA GLY A 79 16.30 -8.50 8.41
C GLY A 79 15.19 -8.29 9.43
N LEU A 80 13.91 -8.26 9.03
CA LEU A 80 12.79 -8.26 9.96
C LEU A 80 12.40 -9.71 10.32
N ASP A 81 11.98 -9.93 11.56
CA ASP A 81 11.53 -11.24 12.05
C ASP A 81 10.12 -11.57 11.51
N LEU A 82 10.06 -11.96 10.24
CA LEU A 82 8.85 -12.29 9.49
C LEU A 82 9.10 -13.52 8.61
N ASP A 83 8.08 -14.36 8.39
CA ASP A 83 8.13 -15.45 7.41
C ASP A 83 7.81 -14.88 6.02
N VAL A 84 8.81 -14.26 5.40
CA VAL A 84 8.67 -13.60 4.09
C VAL A 84 8.80 -14.61 2.95
N ARG A 85 7.81 -14.63 2.06
CA ARG A 85 7.77 -15.42 0.83
C ARG A 85 7.70 -14.47 -0.37
N PRO A 86 8.84 -14.13 -1.00
CA PRO A 86 8.84 -13.32 -2.20
C PRO A 86 8.07 -14.00 -3.34
N LEU A 87 7.33 -13.20 -4.10
CA LEU A 87 6.75 -13.62 -5.37
C LEU A 87 7.85 -13.89 -6.39
N PRO A 88 7.61 -14.76 -7.40
CA PRO A 88 8.51 -14.91 -8.52
C PRO A 88 8.79 -13.56 -9.20
N SER A 89 10.06 -13.33 -9.55
CA SER A 89 10.46 -12.14 -10.30
C SER A 89 9.77 -12.09 -11.66
N PHE A 90 9.41 -10.88 -12.08
CA PHE A 90 8.91 -10.58 -13.41
C PHE A 90 9.62 -9.34 -13.96
N GLY A 91 9.45 -9.04 -15.25
CA GLY A 91 10.03 -7.85 -15.86
C GLY A 91 9.38 -6.58 -15.29
N VAL A 92 9.97 -6.03 -14.22
CA VAL A 92 9.55 -4.78 -13.59
C VAL A 92 9.86 -3.62 -14.53
N SER A 93 8.85 -2.77 -14.75
CA SER A 93 8.87 -1.67 -15.71
C SER A 93 8.93 -0.27 -15.06
N GLY A 94 8.83 -0.19 -13.73
CA GLY A 94 8.69 1.05 -12.97
C GLY A 94 7.30 1.70 -13.11
N THR A 95 6.28 0.94 -13.51
CA THR A 95 4.94 1.50 -13.83
C THR A 95 3.83 0.90 -12.98
N ALA A 96 2.64 1.50 -13.04
CA ALA A 96 1.41 0.96 -12.45
C ALA A 96 1.13 -0.51 -12.82
N ARG A 97 1.63 -0.98 -13.98
CA ARG A 97 1.56 -2.38 -14.38
C ARG A 97 2.19 -3.31 -13.34
N ASP A 98 3.33 -2.92 -12.77
CA ASP A 98 4.07 -3.77 -11.85
C ASP A 98 3.29 -3.96 -10.56
N THR A 99 2.67 -2.89 -10.05
CA THR A 99 1.74 -2.97 -8.91
C THR A 99 0.58 -3.91 -9.19
N ARG A 100 -0.05 -3.82 -10.36
CA ARG A 100 -1.19 -4.69 -10.72
C ARG A 100 -0.79 -6.16 -10.84
N VAL A 101 0.32 -6.44 -11.52
CA VAL A 101 0.85 -7.82 -11.68
C VAL A 101 1.18 -8.43 -10.32
N ALA A 102 1.90 -7.70 -9.46
CA ALA A 102 2.20 -8.16 -8.11
C ALA A 102 0.90 -8.36 -7.31
N THR A 103 -0.04 -7.42 -7.36
CA THR A 103 -1.31 -7.51 -6.63
C THR A 103 -2.13 -8.73 -7.04
N LEU A 104 -2.24 -9.03 -8.33
CA LEU A 104 -2.94 -10.23 -8.83
C LEU A 104 -2.31 -11.51 -8.27
N ALA A 105 -0.98 -11.59 -8.18
CA ALA A 105 -0.30 -12.73 -7.61
C ALA A 105 -0.47 -12.85 -6.08
N LEU A 106 -0.84 -11.76 -5.41
CA LEU A 106 -1.19 -11.70 -3.99
C LEU A 106 -2.67 -11.98 -3.73
N ALA A 107 -3.50 -12.15 -4.77
CA ALA A 107 -4.88 -12.58 -4.61
C ALA A 107 -4.92 -13.91 -3.81
N GLY A 108 -5.82 -13.97 -2.84
CA GLY A 108 -5.93 -15.10 -1.90
C GLY A 108 -5.14 -14.94 -0.59
N CYS A 109 -4.38 -13.86 -0.40
CA CYS A 109 -3.95 -13.47 0.96
C CYS A 109 -5.15 -12.92 1.75
N ASP A 110 -5.11 -13.04 3.08
CA ASP A 110 -6.20 -12.59 3.96
C ASP A 110 -6.38 -11.06 3.98
N LEU A 111 -5.27 -10.35 3.74
CA LEU A 111 -5.22 -8.90 3.63
C LEU A 111 -4.08 -8.50 2.69
N VAL A 112 -4.37 -7.70 1.68
CA VAL A 112 -3.36 -7.08 0.81
C VAL A 112 -3.00 -5.69 1.34
N VAL A 113 -1.81 -5.58 1.90
CA VAL A 113 -1.20 -4.34 2.34
C VAL A 113 -0.48 -3.69 1.17
N PHE A 114 -0.62 -2.38 1.00
CA PHE A 114 0.10 -1.68 -0.06
C PHE A 114 0.75 -0.38 0.41
N GLY A 115 1.94 -0.06 -0.12
CA GLY A 115 2.59 1.23 0.06
C GLY A 115 2.38 2.14 -1.14
N GLY A 116 1.70 3.27 -0.97
CA GLY A 116 1.41 4.17 -2.10
C GLY A 116 0.56 5.39 -1.76
N GLY A 117 -0.06 5.96 -2.81
CA GLY A 117 -1.10 6.99 -2.72
C GLY A 117 -2.39 6.54 -3.40
N ASP A 118 -3.36 7.44 -3.60
CA ASP A 118 -4.68 7.09 -4.15
C ASP A 118 -4.63 6.35 -5.49
N GLY A 119 -3.73 6.74 -6.42
CA GLY A 119 -3.54 6.01 -7.67
C GLY A 119 -3.09 4.54 -7.47
N THR A 120 -2.26 4.29 -6.46
CA THR A 120 -1.88 2.92 -6.06
C THR A 120 -3.04 2.19 -5.40
N ALA A 121 -3.84 2.87 -4.57
CA ALA A 121 -5.05 2.29 -3.99
C ALA A 121 -6.03 1.84 -5.09
N ARG A 122 -6.23 2.67 -6.11
CA ARG A 122 -7.00 2.33 -7.32
C ARG A 122 -6.45 1.11 -8.05
N ASP A 123 -5.14 1.08 -8.31
CA ASP A 123 -4.51 -0.03 -9.03
C ASP A 123 -4.61 -1.36 -8.25
N VAL A 124 -4.42 -1.31 -6.93
CA VAL A 124 -4.51 -2.49 -6.05
C VAL A 124 -5.95 -2.99 -5.98
N THR A 125 -6.89 -2.10 -5.63
CA THR A 125 -8.30 -2.48 -5.46
C THR A 125 -8.95 -2.92 -6.77
N GLY A 126 -8.62 -2.27 -7.89
CA GLY A 126 -9.08 -2.67 -9.22
C GLY A 126 -8.48 -3.98 -9.73
N SER A 127 -7.40 -4.48 -9.12
CA SER A 127 -6.78 -5.77 -9.45
C SER A 127 -7.32 -6.92 -8.60
N LEU A 128 -8.01 -6.62 -7.49
CA LEU A 128 -8.52 -7.62 -6.55
C LEU A 128 -10.02 -7.85 -6.73
N GLY A 129 -10.52 -8.97 -6.20
CA GLY A 129 -11.96 -9.25 -6.15
C GLY A 129 -12.66 -8.40 -5.09
N ARG A 130 -13.98 -8.24 -5.20
CA ARG A 130 -14.79 -7.43 -4.27
C ARG A 130 -14.65 -7.83 -2.79
N ASP A 131 -14.41 -9.10 -2.52
CA ASP A 131 -14.31 -9.63 -1.15
C ASP A 131 -12.89 -9.51 -0.56
N SER A 132 -11.91 -9.04 -1.36
CA SER A 132 -10.54 -8.89 -0.90
C SER A 132 -10.39 -7.71 0.05
N ALA A 133 -9.71 -7.94 1.15
CA ALA A 133 -9.38 -6.90 2.09
C ALA A 133 -8.07 -6.18 1.70
N VAL A 134 -8.01 -4.86 1.93
CA VAL A 134 -6.82 -4.05 1.70
C VAL A 134 -6.47 -3.15 2.89
N LEU A 135 -5.21 -2.76 3.01
CA LEU A 135 -4.75 -1.72 3.93
C LEU A 135 -3.65 -0.88 3.29
N GLY A 136 -3.88 0.42 3.17
CA GLY A 136 -2.91 1.36 2.62
C GLY A 136 -1.93 1.89 3.68
N ILE A 137 -0.64 1.79 3.40
CA ILE A 137 0.43 2.52 4.07
C ILE A 137 0.62 3.84 3.29
N PRO A 138 0.33 5.00 3.90
CA PRO A 138 0.42 6.27 3.18
C PRO A 138 1.88 6.55 2.83
N CYS A 139 2.19 6.85 1.57
CA CYS A 139 3.55 7.17 1.10
C CYS A 139 3.71 8.59 0.54
N GLY A 140 2.63 9.37 0.46
CA GLY A 140 2.61 10.75 -0.04
C GLY A 140 1.86 11.71 0.87
N VAL A 141 1.34 12.78 0.27
CA VAL A 141 0.58 13.85 0.96
C VAL A 141 -0.87 14.00 0.44
N LYS A 142 -1.31 13.07 -0.42
CA LYS A 142 -2.63 13.09 -1.10
C LYS A 142 -3.25 11.71 -0.99
N MET A 143 -3.86 11.45 0.16
CA MET A 143 -4.59 10.21 0.43
C MET A 143 -6.00 10.62 0.84
N HIS A 144 -6.93 10.53 -0.10
CA HIS A 144 -8.36 10.80 0.10
C HIS A 144 -9.18 9.53 0.29
N SER A 145 -8.64 8.38 -0.12
CA SER A 145 -9.30 7.08 0.06
C SER A 145 -9.37 6.69 1.54
N GLY A 146 -10.50 6.13 1.96
CA GLY A 146 -10.73 5.59 3.31
C GLY A 146 -9.96 4.30 3.62
N VAL A 147 -9.06 3.87 2.75
CA VAL A 147 -8.29 2.63 2.88
C VAL A 147 -6.93 2.79 3.54
N PHE A 148 -6.49 4.02 3.77
CA PHE A 148 -5.18 4.32 4.34
C PHE A 148 -5.21 4.35 5.85
N ALA A 149 -4.14 3.85 6.48
CA ALA A 149 -3.84 4.22 7.84
C ALA A 149 -3.36 5.68 7.91
N VAL A 150 -3.49 6.32 9.07
CA VAL A 150 -3.05 7.71 9.32
C VAL A 150 -1.51 7.86 9.28
N SER A 151 -0.77 6.76 9.49
CA SER A 151 0.70 6.74 9.42
C SER A 151 1.22 5.32 9.17
N PRO A 152 2.50 5.16 8.78
CA PRO A 152 3.13 3.84 8.71
C PRO A 152 3.09 3.07 10.04
N GLU A 153 3.35 3.74 11.17
CA GLU A 153 3.28 3.13 12.49
C GLU A 153 1.86 2.68 12.83
N ALA A 154 0.85 3.46 12.43
CA ALA A 154 -0.54 3.11 12.61
C ALA A 154 -0.92 1.87 11.79
N ALA A 155 -0.46 1.77 10.54
CA ALA A 155 -0.63 0.57 9.72
C ALA A 155 0.02 -0.65 10.38
N GLY A 156 1.28 -0.54 10.81
CA GLY A 156 1.96 -1.61 11.53
C GLY A 156 1.22 -2.05 12.79
N ALA A 157 0.68 -1.09 13.56
CA ALA A 157 -0.12 -1.39 14.74
C ALA A 157 -1.45 -2.09 14.42
N ILE A 158 -2.13 -1.71 13.33
CA ILE A 158 -3.33 -2.41 12.84
C ILE A 158 -2.99 -3.86 12.48
N LEU A 159 -1.89 -4.08 11.73
CA LEU A 159 -1.44 -5.41 11.34
C LEU A 159 -1.10 -6.27 12.56
N SER A 160 -0.37 -5.72 13.54
CA SER A 160 -0.07 -6.46 14.78
C SER A 160 -1.34 -6.84 15.56
N ASP A 161 -2.32 -5.94 15.61
CA ASP A 161 -3.55 -6.18 16.35
C ASP A 161 -4.44 -7.22 15.63
N LEU A 162 -4.42 -7.26 14.29
CA LEU A 162 -5.06 -8.33 13.50
C LEU A 162 -4.46 -9.72 13.79
N VAL A 163 -3.14 -9.81 13.95
CA VAL A 163 -2.46 -11.08 14.26
C VAL A 163 -2.73 -11.50 15.71
N ASN A 164 -2.59 -10.58 16.66
CA ASN A 164 -2.61 -10.89 18.09
C ASN A 164 -4.01 -10.89 18.71
N SER A 165 -4.97 -10.20 18.10
CA SER A 165 -6.31 -9.98 18.65
C SER A 165 -7.34 -9.74 17.54
N PRO A 166 -7.51 -10.68 16.59
CA PRO A 166 -8.36 -10.51 15.42
C PRO A 166 -9.80 -10.13 15.77
N ASP A 167 -10.36 -10.70 16.85
CA ASP A 167 -11.73 -10.43 17.31
C ASP A 167 -11.95 -8.99 17.80
N ARG A 168 -10.87 -8.23 18.05
CA ARG A 168 -10.94 -6.84 18.50
C ARG A 168 -10.88 -5.84 17.35
N ILE A 169 -10.64 -6.31 16.12
CA ILE A 169 -10.57 -5.48 14.93
C ILE A 169 -11.86 -5.68 14.13
N GLY A 170 -12.66 -4.63 14.04
CA GLY A 170 -13.82 -4.59 13.15
C GLY A 170 -13.39 -4.50 11.68
N TRP A 171 -14.36 -4.57 10.79
CA TRP A 171 -14.14 -4.41 9.36
C TRP A 171 -15.13 -3.40 8.80
N ASP A 172 -14.65 -2.51 7.94
CA ASP A 172 -15.47 -1.68 7.08
C ASP A 172 -15.45 -2.30 5.68
N ASN A 173 -16.61 -2.65 5.14
CA ASN A 173 -16.69 -3.29 3.82
C ASN A 173 -16.91 -2.28 2.69
N ASP A 174 -17.16 -1.00 3.02
CA ASP A 174 -17.57 0.04 2.10
C ASP A 174 -16.62 1.25 2.15
N ALA A 175 -15.34 1.04 2.51
CA ALA A 175 -14.37 2.13 2.54
C ALA A 175 -14.13 2.66 1.13
N GLU A 176 -14.34 3.96 0.95
CA GLU A 176 -14.25 4.62 -0.36
C GLU A 176 -12.81 4.61 -0.89
N VAL A 177 -12.65 4.16 -2.13
CA VAL A 177 -11.43 4.31 -2.90
C VAL A 177 -11.65 5.50 -3.83
N MET A 178 -10.90 6.56 -3.58
CA MET A 178 -10.97 7.80 -4.33
C MET A 178 -9.90 7.81 -5.41
N ASP A 179 -10.20 8.43 -6.53
CA ASP A 179 -9.22 8.76 -7.56
C ASP A 179 -9.27 10.26 -7.81
N VAL A 180 -8.10 10.88 -7.97
CA VAL A 180 -8.04 12.29 -8.31
C VAL A 180 -7.86 12.38 -9.81
N ASP A 181 -8.75 13.12 -10.47
CA ASP A 181 -8.54 13.48 -11.87
C ASP A 181 -7.29 14.38 -11.96
N GLU A 182 -6.14 13.77 -12.24
CA GLU A 182 -4.88 14.49 -12.31
C GLU A 182 -4.83 15.49 -13.47
N ALA A 183 -5.65 15.31 -14.52
CA ALA A 183 -5.80 16.31 -15.57
C ALA A 183 -6.50 17.56 -15.03
N ALA A 184 -7.58 17.40 -14.25
CA ALA A 184 -8.21 18.50 -13.53
C ALA A 184 -7.25 19.13 -12.51
N LEU A 185 -6.44 18.31 -11.82
CA LEU A 185 -5.46 18.77 -10.84
C LEU A 185 -4.35 19.61 -11.49
N ARG A 186 -3.90 19.27 -12.71
CA ARG A 186 -2.96 20.08 -13.50
C ARG A 186 -3.46 21.52 -13.65
N PHE A 187 -4.76 21.72 -13.87
CA PHE A 187 -5.42 23.03 -13.91
C PHE A 187 -5.81 23.62 -12.54
N GLY A 188 -5.34 23.03 -11.43
CA GLY A 188 -5.58 23.54 -10.08
C GLY A 188 -6.94 23.19 -9.50
N ARG A 189 -7.69 22.26 -10.12
CA ARG A 189 -8.98 21.80 -9.63
C ARG A 189 -8.81 20.46 -8.92
N LEU A 190 -9.11 20.43 -7.61
CA LEU A 190 -9.20 19.18 -6.86
C LEU A 190 -10.60 18.58 -7.12
N ALA A 191 -10.67 17.55 -7.96
CA ALA A 191 -11.92 16.86 -8.29
C ALA A 191 -11.77 15.36 -8.02
N PRO A 192 -11.82 14.94 -6.74
CA PRO A 192 -11.79 13.54 -6.39
C PRO A 192 -13.10 12.88 -6.84
N ARG A 193 -12.98 11.69 -7.44
CA ARG A 193 -14.09 10.87 -7.91
C ARG A 193 -14.04 9.54 -7.19
N LEU A 194 -15.20 9.06 -6.77
CA LEU A 194 -15.33 7.70 -6.26
C LEU A 194 -14.97 6.72 -7.38
N PHE A 195 -13.93 5.92 -7.16
CA PHE A 195 -13.50 4.86 -8.06
C PHE A 195 -14.20 3.55 -7.70
N GLY A 196 -14.30 3.24 -6.41
CA GLY A 196 -14.91 2.02 -5.91
C GLY A 196 -14.88 1.96 -4.40
N HIS A 197 -15.09 0.75 -3.86
CA HIS A 197 -15.04 0.48 -2.43
C HIS A 197 -14.11 -0.70 -2.17
N ALA A 198 -13.58 -0.78 -0.97
CA ALA A 198 -12.78 -1.91 -0.54
C ALA A 198 -13.08 -2.28 0.92
N ARG A 199 -12.86 -3.56 1.24
CA ARG A 199 -12.92 -4.03 2.62
C ARG A 199 -11.63 -3.68 3.35
N VAL A 200 -11.71 -3.06 4.52
CA VAL A 200 -10.55 -2.62 5.29
C VAL A 200 -10.70 -2.89 6.79
N PRO A 201 -9.61 -3.08 7.54
CA PRO A 201 -9.67 -3.23 8.99
C PRO A 201 -10.14 -1.93 9.65
N ALA A 202 -11.27 -1.93 10.34
CA ALA A 202 -11.82 -0.71 10.95
C ALA A 202 -11.06 -0.32 12.22
N SER A 203 -10.39 0.84 12.18
CA SER A 203 -9.74 1.42 13.36
C SER A 203 -9.91 2.95 13.39
N ARG A 204 -10.96 3.43 14.07
CA ARG A 204 -11.35 4.87 14.11
C ARG A 204 -10.25 5.86 14.54
N ARG A 205 -9.16 5.41 15.18
CA ARG A 205 -8.03 6.27 15.61
C ARG A 205 -6.82 6.17 14.71
N ARG A 206 -6.81 5.20 13.78
CA ARG A 206 -5.62 4.79 13.02
C ARG A 206 -5.87 4.75 11.50
N MET A 207 -7.11 4.98 11.07
CA MET A 207 -7.53 5.23 9.69
C MET A 207 -8.21 6.58 9.61
#